data_AF-A0AAD0ZC86-F1
#
_entry.id   AF-A0AAD0ZC86-F1
#
_cell.length_a   1.000
_cell.length_b   1.000
_cell.length_c   1.000
_cell.angle_alpha   90.00
_cell.angle_beta   90.00
_cell.angle_gamma   90.00
#
_symmetry.space_group_name_H-M   'P 1'
#
loop_
_entity.id
_entity.type
_entity.pdbx_description
1 polymer ?
#
loop_
_entity_poly.entity_id
_entity_poly.type
_entity_poly.pdbx_seq_one_letter_code
_entity_poly.pdbx_strand_id
1 'polypeptide(L)'
;MTWAIRNRVNDGKPNSWWGEGYAGVCQKPYQFSCWNKTDPNYQFLIGVKEIPFRELAQARIAAGKVIDGAVPDPTGGATHYYATTMPKAPVWVAKAKQTVRIGQHVFFRDVP
;
A
#
# COMPACT_ATOMS: atom_id res chain seq x y z
N MET A 1 -3.43 -2.60 2.97
CA MET A 1 -2.41 -1.99 2.07
C MET A 1 -2.19 -2.84 0.82
N THR A 2 -2.07 -4.16 0.92
CA THR A 2 -1.85 -5.06 -0.23
C THR A 2 -2.86 -4.91 -1.37
N TRP A 3 -4.15 -4.73 -1.07
CA TRP A 3 -5.16 -4.45 -2.10
C TRP A 3 -4.87 -3.17 -2.89
N ALA A 4 -4.44 -2.10 -2.23
CA ALA A 4 -4.07 -0.86 -2.91
C ALA A 4 -2.87 -1.07 -3.85
N ILE A 5 -1.89 -1.92 -3.48
CA ILE A 5 -0.78 -2.29 -4.37
C ILE A 5 -1.32 -3.00 -5.60
N ARG A 6 -2.15 -4.04 -5.44
CA ARG A 6 -2.75 -4.77 -6.57
C ARG A 6 -3.58 -3.85 -7.48
N ASN A 7 -4.37 -2.96 -6.89
CA ASN A 7 -5.20 -2.01 -7.64
C ASN A 7 -4.35 -1.01 -8.43
N ARG A 8 -3.19 -0.61 -7.92
CA ARG A 8 -2.22 0.23 -8.64
C ARG A 8 -1.54 -0.53 -9.78
N VAL A 9 -1.14 -1.78 -9.56
CA VAL A 9 -0.57 -2.65 -10.59
C VAL A 9 -1.57 -2.87 -11.74
N ASN A 10 -2.85 -2.97 -11.41
CA ASN A 10 -3.93 -3.20 -12.36
C ASN A 10 -4.65 -1.91 -12.80
N ASP A 11 -4.03 -0.73 -12.63
CA ASP A 11 -4.69 0.54 -12.99
C ASP A 11 -4.86 0.73 -14.51
N GLY A 12 -4.22 -0.13 -15.32
CA GLY A 12 -4.31 -0.16 -16.78
C GLY A 12 -3.62 1.01 -17.47
N LYS A 13 -2.84 1.83 -16.74
CA LYS A 13 -2.18 3.01 -17.27
C LYS A 13 -0.70 2.71 -17.55
N PRO A 14 -0.24 2.75 -18.81
CA PRO A 14 1.17 2.61 -19.10
C PRO A 14 1.95 3.81 -18.54
N ASN A 15 3.11 3.54 -17.95
CA ASN A 15 3.94 4.53 -17.25
C ASN A 15 3.20 5.19 -16.09
N SER A 16 2.46 4.39 -15.34
CA SER A 16 1.71 4.91 -14.21
C SER A 16 2.64 5.61 -13.21
N TRP A 17 2.14 6.68 -12.59
CA TRP A 17 2.87 7.37 -11.55
C TRP A 17 3.17 6.46 -10.35
N TRP A 18 2.44 5.36 -10.21
CA TRP A 18 2.71 4.31 -9.23
C TRP A 18 3.96 3.49 -9.54
N GLY A 19 4.41 3.42 -10.79
CA GLY A 19 5.40 2.44 -11.25
C GLY A 19 4.76 1.17 -11.80
N GLU A 20 5.56 0.38 -12.50
CA GLU A 20 5.09 -0.80 -13.24
C GLU A 20 5.33 -2.10 -12.47
N GLY A 21 4.29 -2.94 -12.40
CA GLY A 21 4.32 -4.20 -11.67
C GLY A 21 4.49 -4.05 -10.15
N TYR A 22 4.46 -5.17 -9.43
CA TYR A 22 4.50 -5.16 -7.96
C TYR A 22 5.76 -4.51 -7.39
N ALA A 23 6.93 -4.81 -7.98
CA ALA A 23 8.19 -4.22 -7.54
C ALA A 23 8.22 -2.70 -7.78
N GLY A 24 7.78 -2.25 -8.96
CA GLY A 24 7.73 -0.83 -9.30
C GLY A 24 6.79 -0.05 -8.38
N VAL A 25 5.58 -0.59 -8.15
CA VAL A 25 4.62 0.02 -7.21
C VAL A 25 5.16 0.09 -5.79
N CYS A 26 5.76 -0.99 -5.29
CA CYS A 26 6.29 -1.04 -3.93
C CYS A 26 7.50 -0.13 -3.72
N GLN A 27 8.36 0.07 -4.73
CA GLN A 27 9.61 0.83 -4.59
C GLN A 27 9.49 2.27 -5.09
N LYS A 28 8.34 2.68 -5.62
CA LYS A 28 8.15 4.04 -6.10
C LYS A 28 8.38 5.05 -4.96
N PRO A 29 9.16 6.11 -5.21
CA PRO A 29 9.46 7.10 -4.18
C PRO A 29 8.22 7.63 -3.47
N TYR A 30 8.30 7.71 -2.15
CA TYR A 30 7.27 8.24 -1.24
C TYR A 30 5.94 7.46 -1.21
N GLN A 31 5.84 6.30 -1.86
CA GLN A 31 4.63 5.46 -1.80
C GLN A 31 4.54 4.66 -0.50
N PHE A 32 5.67 4.17 -0.01
CA PHE A 32 5.77 3.42 1.24
C PHE A 32 6.92 3.96 2.06
N SER A 33 6.60 4.48 3.26
CA SER A 33 7.59 5.16 4.11
C SER A 33 8.72 4.24 4.56
N CYS A 34 8.50 2.93 4.60
CA CYS A 34 9.50 1.95 5.01
C CYS A 34 10.77 1.97 4.13
N TRP A 35 10.71 2.50 2.91
CA TRP A 35 11.87 2.72 2.05
C TRP A 35 12.62 4.03 2.33
N ASN A 36 12.07 4.94 3.13
CA ASN A 36 12.75 6.17 3.51
C ASN A 36 13.88 5.83 4.49
N LYS A 37 15.08 6.34 4.23
CA LYS A 37 16.28 6.09 5.08
C LYS A 37 16.09 6.45 6.56
N THR A 38 15.16 7.38 6.85
CA THR A 38 14.84 7.84 8.20
C THR A 38 13.77 7.00 8.90
N ASP A 39 13.10 6.09 8.18
CA ASP A 39 12.08 5.21 8.76
C ASP A 39 12.76 4.05 9.50
N PRO A 40 12.36 3.74 10.76
CA PRO A 40 12.94 2.62 11.52
C PRO A 40 12.84 1.27 10.80
N ASN A 41 11.84 1.11 9.93
CA ASN A 41 11.64 -0.12 9.16
C ASN A 41 12.67 -0.32 8.04
N TYR A 42 13.34 0.75 7.61
CA TYR A 42 14.33 0.69 6.53
C TYR A 42 15.44 -0.33 6.83
N GLN A 43 15.90 -0.38 8.08
CA GLN A 43 16.95 -1.31 8.53
C GLN A 43 16.58 -2.78 8.35
N PHE A 44 15.29 -3.11 8.44
CA PHE A 44 14.80 -4.47 8.17
C PHE A 44 14.81 -4.78 6.67
N LEU A 45 14.45 -3.80 5.84
CA LEU A 45 14.37 -3.98 4.38
C LEU A 45 15.75 -4.11 3.73
N ILE A 46 16.78 -3.46 4.28
CA ILE A 46 18.17 -3.58 3.80
C ILE A 46 18.94 -4.73 4.46
N GLY A 47 18.29 -5.55 5.28
CA GLY A 47 18.90 -6.73 5.91
C GLY A 47 19.83 -6.43 7.09
N VAL A 48 19.84 -5.20 7.62
CA VAL A 48 20.59 -4.87 8.85
C VAL A 48 19.91 -5.45 10.09
N LYS A 49 18.57 -5.52 10.08
CA LYS A 49 17.78 -6.17 11.13
C LYS A 49 17.01 -7.34 10.54
N GLU A 50 16.91 -8.43 11.29
CA GLU A 50 16.06 -9.55 10.92
C GLU A 50 14.58 -9.22 11.10
N ILE A 51 13.77 -9.54 10.09
CA ILE A 51 12.32 -9.53 10.21
C ILE A 51 11.92 -10.82 10.92
N PRO A 52 11.18 -10.76 12.03
CA PRO A 52 10.81 -11.98 12.73
C PRO A 52 9.94 -12.88 11.84
N PHE A 53 10.24 -14.19 11.89
CA PHE A 53 9.81 -15.16 10.89
C PHE A 53 8.29 -15.24 10.75
N ARG A 54 7.57 -15.19 11.89
CA ARG A 54 6.12 -15.32 11.93
C ARG A 54 5.44 -14.17 11.20
N GLU A 55 5.90 -12.95 11.43
CA GLU A 55 5.39 -11.72 10.84
C GLU A 55 5.67 -11.72 9.33
N LEU A 56 6.87 -12.13 8.92
CA LEU A 56 7.23 -12.27 7.51
C LEU A 56 6.36 -13.32 6.80
N ALA A 57 6.16 -14.48 7.43
CA ALA A 57 5.32 -15.54 6.88
C ALA A 57 3.87 -15.10 6.71
N GLN A 58 3.30 -14.44 7.72
CA GLN A 58 1.94 -13.89 7.66
C GLN A 58 1.81 -12.83 6.56
N ALA A 59 2.77 -11.93 6.44
CA ALA A 59 2.78 -10.91 5.39
C ALA A 59 2.85 -11.54 3.99
N ARG A 60 3.70 -12.56 3.80
CA ARG A 60 3.82 -13.30 2.53
C ARG A 60 2.53 -14.03 2.15
N ILE A 61 1.90 -14.72 3.09
CA ILE A 61 0.63 -15.42 2.85
C ILE A 61 -0.47 -14.42 2.46
N ALA A 62 -0.59 -13.32 3.19
CA ALA A 62 -1.57 -12.28 2.89
C ALA A 62 -1.30 -11.64 1.53
N ALA A 63 -0.03 -11.37 1.20
CA ALA A 63 0.38 -10.84 -0.10
C ALA A 63 0.00 -11.78 -1.24
N GLY A 64 0.37 -13.06 -1.15
CA GLY A 64 0.05 -14.07 -2.17
C GLY A 64 -1.45 -14.16 -2.45
N LYS A 65 -2.26 -14.30 -1.40
CA LYS A 65 -3.73 -14.39 -1.54
C LYS A 65 -4.33 -13.20 -2.29
N VAL A 66 -3.83 -11.99 -2.04
CA VAL A 66 -4.33 -10.79 -2.72
C VAL A 66 -3.85 -10.75 -4.16
N ILE A 67 -2.56 -11.00 -4.41
CA ILE A 67 -1.93 -11.01 -5.73
C ILE A 67 -2.64 -12.00 -6.65
N ASP A 68 -2.88 -13.21 -6.16
CA ASP A 68 -3.53 -14.30 -6.90
C ASP A 68 -5.04 -14.08 -7.08
N GLY A 69 -5.61 -13.04 -6.45
CA GLY A 69 -7.06 -12.79 -6.47
C GLY A 69 -7.88 -13.81 -5.69
N ALA A 70 -7.25 -14.63 -4.85
CA ALA A 70 -7.91 -15.66 -4.03
C ALA A 70 -8.83 -15.09 -2.94
N VAL A 71 -8.71 -13.79 -2.64
CA VAL A 71 -9.62 -13.06 -1.75
C VAL A 71 -10.22 -11.86 -2.47
N PRO A 72 -11.52 -11.56 -2.26
CA PRO A 72 -12.14 -10.37 -2.83
C PRO A 72 -11.47 -9.10 -2.32
N ASP A 73 -11.57 -8.00 -3.07
CA ASP A 73 -11.09 -6.68 -2.64
C ASP A 73 -12.16 -5.98 -1.78
N PRO A 74 -11.98 -5.91 -0.43
CA PRO A 74 -12.93 -5.21 0.43
C PRO A 74 -12.82 -3.69 0.29
N THR A 75 -11.78 -3.18 -0.38
CA THR A 75 -11.53 -1.74 -0.52
C THR A 75 -12.29 -1.09 -1.67
N GLY A 76 -12.97 -1.90 -2.50
CA GLY A 76 -13.76 -1.41 -3.63
C GLY A 76 -12.91 -0.69 -4.67
N GLY A 77 -11.72 -1.19 -4.98
CA GLY A 77 -10.81 -0.60 -5.97
C GLY A 77 -10.02 0.59 -5.46
N ALA A 78 -9.76 0.69 -4.15
CA ALA A 78 -9.00 1.81 -3.60
C ALA A 78 -7.54 1.80 -4.08
N THR A 79 -7.04 2.96 -4.48
CA THR A 79 -5.62 3.16 -4.85
C THR A 79 -4.87 4.01 -3.82
N HIS A 80 -5.60 4.70 -2.95
CA HIS A 80 -5.05 5.56 -1.92
C HIS A 80 -5.58 5.17 -0.54
N TYR A 81 -4.76 5.43 0.47
CA TYR A 81 -5.15 5.30 1.86
C TYR A 81 -4.31 6.22 2.72
N TYR A 82 -4.81 6.55 3.91
CA TYR A 82 -4.00 7.17 4.95
C TYR A 82 -4.37 6.59 6.32
N ALA A 83 -3.43 6.67 7.27
CA ALA A 83 -3.66 6.21 8.63
C ALA A 83 -4.38 7.31 9.43
N THR A 84 -5.43 6.95 10.18
CA THR A 84 -6.17 7.87 11.05
C THR A 84 -5.35 8.38 12.23
N THR A 85 -4.16 7.80 12.45
CA THR A 85 -3.17 8.28 13.42
C THR A 85 -2.37 9.48 12.92
N MET A 86 -2.44 9.79 11.62
CA MET A 86 -1.82 11.00 11.08
C MET A 86 -2.52 12.24 11.65
N PRO A 87 -1.76 13.26 12.08
CA PRO A 87 -2.33 14.46 12.72
C PRO A 87 -3.16 15.30 11.74
N LYS A 88 -2.91 15.19 10.44
CA LYS A 88 -3.65 15.88 9.38
C LYS A 88 -3.95 14.92 8.24
N ALA A 89 -5.20 14.97 7.76
CA ALA A 89 -5.57 14.26 6.55
C ALA A 89 -4.82 14.85 5.33
N PRO A 90 -4.41 14.02 4.36
CA PRO A 90 -3.81 14.53 3.13
C PRO A 90 -4.76 15.43 2.33
N VAL A 91 -4.23 16.44 1.65
CA VAL A 91 -5.01 17.42 0.88
C VAL A 91 -5.88 16.78 -0.21
N TRP A 92 -5.42 15.67 -0.78
CA TRP A 92 -6.13 14.95 -1.84
C TRP A 92 -7.44 14.32 -1.35
N VAL A 93 -7.60 14.10 -0.04
CA VAL A 93 -8.82 13.52 0.56
C VAL A 93 -10.06 14.36 0.22
N ALA A 94 -9.93 15.68 0.17
CA ALA A 94 -11.06 16.59 -0.06
C ALA A 94 -11.78 16.38 -1.40
N LYS A 95 -11.09 15.81 -2.40
CA LYS A 95 -11.62 15.56 -3.74
C LYS A 95 -11.67 14.06 -4.09
N ALA A 96 -11.35 13.20 -3.14
CA ALA A 96 -11.32 11.75 -3.32
C ALA A 96 -12.60 11.11 -2.82
N LYS A 97 -12.95 9.94 -3.38
CA LYS A 97 -14.08 9.14 -2.89
C LYS A 97 -13.60 8.15 -1.84
N GLN A 98 -14.02 8.34 -0.59
CA GLN A 98 -13.80 7.35 0.47
C GLN A 98 -14.56 6.06 0.12
N THR A 99 -13.89 4.92 0.25
CA THR A 99 -14.49 3.60 -0.03
C THR A 99 -14.81 2.84 1.25
N VAL A 100 -13.81 2.63 2.11
CA VAL A 100 -13.96 1.85 3.34
C VAL A 100 -12.92 2.28 4.37
N ARG A 101 -13.19 2.00 5.65
CA ARG A 101 -12.20 2.06 6.73
C ARG A 101 -11.95 0.66 7.25
N ILE A 102 -10.67 0.26 7.32
CA ILE A 102 -10.23 -1.02 7.90
C ILE A 102 -9.22 -0.72 9.00
N GLY A 103 -9.62 -0.96 10.25
CA GLY A 103 -8.83 -0.59 11.43
C GLY A 103 -8.53 0.91 11.46
N GLN A 104 -7.24 1.25 11.54
CA GLN A 104 -6.76 2.63 11.53
C GLN A 104 -6.44 3.18 10.13
N HIS A 105 -6.88 2.52 9.05
CA HIS A 105 -6.66 2.99 7.68
C HIS A 105 -7.97 3.32 6.99
N VAL A 106 -8.02 4.48 6.33
CA VAL A 106 -9.15 4.90 5.48
C VAL A 106 -8.71 4.83 4.03
N PHE A 107 -9.51 4.18 3.20
CA PHE A 107 -9.24 3.89 1.79
C PHE A 107 -10.06 4.78 0.86
N PHE A 108 -9.46 5.12 -0.28
CA PHE A 108 -10.03 6.05 -1.26
C PHE A 108 -9.75 5.62 -2.70
N ARG A 109 -10.67 6.01 -3.58
CA ARG A 109 -10.54 5.93 -5.04
C ARG A 109 -10.88 7.28 -5.68
N ASP A 110 -10.70 7.38 -6.99
CA ASP A 110 -10.98 8.59 -7.78
C ASP A 110 -10.24 9.82 -7.23
N VAL A 111 -8.97 9.64 -6.85
CA VAL A 111 -8.12 10.73 -6.38
C VAL A 111 -7.65 11.57 -7.58
N PRO A 112 -7.77 12.91 -7.54
CA PRO A 112 -7.41 13.79 -8.67
C PRO A 112 -5.92 13.79 -9.02
#